data_AF-A0A849FBX0-F1
#
_entry.id   AF-A0A849FBX0-F1
#
_cell.length_a   1.000
_cell.length_b   1.000
_cell.length_c   1.000
_cell.angle_alpha   90.00
_cell.angle_beta   90.00
_cell.angle_gamma   90.00
#
_symmetry.space_group_name_H-M   'P 1'
#
loop_
_entity.id
_entity.type
_entity.pdbx_description
1 polymer ?
#
loop_
_entity_poly.entity_id
_entity_poly.type
_entity_poly.pdbx_seq_one_letter_code
_entity_poly.pdbx_strand_id
1 'polypeptide(L)'
;MLATLIVTTLLETLGLGPRPMTCSFVTTGPGDAAIEVVLHPRPSLKDTPGRYRVEMVVNDSLKLPASAQPITTTKGRDIMVRGVDRRDVFYTIGVDEQGNAALNVLWTKPVASAPREVTRVGTCRNHKRYIDQWLTM
;
A
#
# COMPACT_ATOMS: atom_id res chain seq x y z
N MET A 1 26.65 -5.50 -19.33
CA MET A 1 25.54 -5.57 -18.35
C MET A 1 24.45 -4.54 -18.71
N LEU A 2 23.87 -4.59 -19.91
CA LEU A 2 22.80 -3.66 -20.35
C LEU A 2 21.48 -4.38 -20.68
N ALA A 3 21.47 -5.71 -20.72
CA ALA A 3 20.32 -6.48 -21.18
C ALA A 3 19.19 -6.59 -20.13
N THR A 4 19.47 -6.35 -18.85
CA THR A 4 18.51 -6.63 -17.77
C THR A 4 17.49 -5.51 -17.54
N LEU A 5 17.79 -4.27 -17.97
CA LEU A 5 16.91 -3.11 -17.74
C LEU A 5 15.79 -2.95 -18.78
N ILE A 6 15.93 -3.56 -19.96
CA ILE A 6 14.94 -3.45 -21.04
C ILE A 6 13.79 -4.46 -20.85
N VAL A 7 14.05 -5.56 -20.16
CA VAL A 7 13.07 -6.64 -19.98
C VAL A 7 11.95 -6.23 -19.01
N THR A 8 12.26 -5.46 -17.95
CA THR A 8 11.24 -5.09 -16.95
C THR A 8 10.20 -4.11 -17.47
N THR A 9 10.58 -3.15 -18.32
CA THR A 9 9.63 -2.17 -18.89
C THR A 9 8.74 -2.76 -19.98
N LEU A 10 9.23 -3.73 -20.75
CA LEU A 10 8.45 -4.39 -21.79
C LEU A 10 7.42 -5.40 -21.24
N LEU A 11 7.69 -6.01 -20.07
CA LEU A 11 6.72 -6.91 -19.43
C LEU A 11 5.54 -6.18 -18.79
N GLU A 12 5.72 -4.94 -18.34
CA GLU A 12 4.64 -4.12 -17.75
C GLU A 12 3.60 -3.70 -18.81
N THR A 13 4.02 -3.40 -20.04
CA THR A 13 3.11 -3.00 -21.14
C THR A 13 2.32 -4.18 -21.72
N LEU A 14 2.81 -5.41 -21.56
CA LEU A 14 2.14 -6.65 -21.98
C LEU A 14 1.24 -7.26 -20.90
N GLY A 15 1.14 -6.65 -19.70
CA GLY A 15 0.41 -7.22 -18.57
C GLY A 15 1.05 -8.50 -17.99
N LEU A 16 2.31 -8.76 -18.31
CA LEU A 16 3.09 -9.93 -17.86
C LEU A 16 3.86 -9.65 -16.55
N GLY A 17 3.73 -8.44 -15.99
CA GLY A 17 4.26 -8.09 -14.67
C GLY A 17 3.46 -8.68 -13.50
N PRO A 18 4.02 -8.70 -12.27
CA PRO A 18 3.28 -9.09 -11.08
C PRO A 18 2.06 -8.20 -10.88
N ARG A 19 0.88 -8.83 -10.69
CA ARG A 19 -0.35 -8.10 -10.40
C ARG A 19 -0.20 -7.29 -9.11
N PRO A 20 -0.57 -6.00 -9.10
CA PRO A 20 -0.48 -5.18 -7.90
C PRO A 20 -1.32 -5.76 -6.77
N MET A 21 -0.95 -5.42 -5.54
CA MET A 21 -1.78 -5.75 -4.38
C MET A 21 -2.96 -4.81 -4.36
N THR A 22 -4.17 -5.36 -4.28
CA THR A 22 -5.41 -4.57 -4.27
C THR A 22 -6.14 -4.84 -2.97
N CYS A 23 -6.35 -3.78 -2.18
CA CYS A 23 -7.05 -3.81 -0.91
C CYS A 23 -8.41 -3.13 -1.04
N SER A 24 -9.46 -3.79 -0.54
CA SER A 24 -10.83 -3.29 -0.56
C SER A 24 -11.33 -3.14 0.87
N PHE A 25 -11.76 -1.94 1.24
CA PHE A 25 -12.26 -1.58 2.56
C PHE A 25 -13.74 -1.22 2.45
N VAL A 26 -14.59 -2.08 3.03
CA VAL A 26 -16.05 -1.94 2.98
C VAL A 26 -16.55 -0.87 3.96
N THR A 27 -17.74 -0.36 3.69
CA THR A 27 -18.38 0.65 4.53
C THR A 27 -19.13 -0.04 5.67
N THR A 28 -19.19 0.62 6.84
CA THR A 28 -19.96 0.13 8.00
C THR A 28 -21.25 0.93 8.23
N GLY A 29 -21.53 1.98 7.43
CA GLY A 29 -22.71 2.83 7.59
C GLY A 29 -23.24 3.41 6.27
N PRO A 30 -24.52 3.86 6.26
CA PRO A 30 -25.14 4.48 5.09
C PRO A 30 -24.48 5.83 4.78
N GLY A 31 -24.04 6.03 3.54
CA GLY A 31 -23.47 7.28 3.04
C GLY A 31 -21.94 7.32 2.93
N ASP A 32 -21.23 6.33 3.47
CA ASP A 32 -19.79 6.19 3.26
C ASP A 32 -19.51 5.54 1.89
N ALA A 33 -18.45 5.97 1.21
CA ALA A 33 -17.96 5.31 0.00
C ALA A 33 -16.97 4.19 0.38
N ALA A 34 -17.00 3.07 -0.36
CA ALA A 34 -15.96 2.06 -0.26
C ALA A 34 -14.59 2.66 -0.64
N ILE A 35 -13.54 2.17 0.00
CA ILE A 35 -12.17 2.57 -0.33
C ILE A 35 -11.48 1.39 -0.99
N GLU A 36 -11.01 1.59 -2.21
CA GLU A 36 -10.13 0.70 -2.92
C GLU A 36 -8.73 1.30 -2.95
N VAL A 37 -7.74 0.50 -2.58
CA VAL A 37 -6.34 0.87 -2.64
C VAL A 37 -5.57 -0.13 -3.48
N VAL A 38 -4.91 0.36 -4.53
CA VAL A 38 -4.00 -0.43 -5.35
C VAL A 38 -2.57 -0.03 -5.03
N LEU A 39 -1.74 -1.01 -4.70
CA LEU A 39 -0.34 -0.86 -4.34
C LEU A 39 0.52 -1.41 -5.47
N HIS A 40 1.16 -0.51 -6.20
CA HIS A 40 2.09 -0.83 -7.27
C HIS A 40 3.52 -0.82 -6.70
N PRO A 41 4.22 -1.96 -6.65
CA PRO A 41 5.63 -1.98 -6.30
C PRO A 41 6.42 -1.10 -7.28
N ARG A 42 7.39 -0.36 -6.77
CA ARG A 42 8.31 0.44 -7.58
C ARG A 42 9.75 0.03 -7.27
N PRO A 43 10.18 -1.18 -7.72
CA PRO A 43 11.49 -1.71 -7.38
C PRO A 43 12.61 -0.73 -7.74
N SER A 44 13.58 -0.61 -6.86
CA SER A 44 14.70 0.31 -7.01
C SER A 44 15.98 -0.36 -6.53
N LEU A 45 17.10 -0.09 -7.20
CA LEU A 45 18.43 -0.54 -6.77
C LEU A 45 18.84 -0.01 -5.38
N LYS A 46 18.11 0.97 -4.86
CA LYS A 46 18.27 1.55 -3.52
C LYS A 46 17.29 0.99 -2.49
N ASP A 47 16.50 -0.02 -2.85
CA ASP A 47 15.63 -0.67 -1.87
C ASP A 47 16.49 -1.40 -0.84
N THR A 48 16.17 -1.20 0.43
CA THR A 48 16.84 -1.85 1.57
C THR A 48 15.88 -2.83 2.22
N PRO A 49 16.36 -3.94 2.80
CA PRO A 49 15.51 -4.81 3.62
C PRO A 49 14.70 -3.98 4.62
N GLY A 50 13.39 -4.19 4.63
CA GLY A 50 12.48 -3.47 5.50
C GLY A 50 11.99 -2.09 5.03
N ARG A 51 12.38 -1.60 3.84
CA ARG A 51 11.79 -0.39 3.23
C ARG A 51 11.71 -0.52 1.72
N TYR A 52 10.54 -0.87 1.22
CA TYR A 52 10.24 -1.05 -0.20
C TYR A 52 9.41 0.10 -0.73
N ARG A 53 9.77 0.62 -1.92
CA ARG A 53 9.03 1.71 -2.55
C ARG A 53 7.77 1.18 -3.22
N VAL A 54 6.66 1.88 -2.99
CA VAL A 54 5.34 1.54 -3.53
C VAL A 54 4.67 2.82 -4.03
N GLU A 55 3.93 2.75 -5.13
CA GLU A 55 2.96 3.77 -5.49
C GLU A 55 1.59 3.30 -4.99
N MET A 56 0.93 4.14 -4.20
CA MET A 56 -0.40 3.90 -3.68
C MET A 56 -1.41 4.68 -4.52
N VAL A 57 -2.41 3.97 -5.05
CA VAL A 57 -3.54 4.54 -5.78
C VAL A 57 -4.81 4.32 -4.96
N VAL A 58 -5.46 5.39 -4.54
CA VAL A 58 -6.70 5.34 -3.75
C VAL A 58 -7.88 5.75 -4.64
N ASN A 59 -8.89 4.89 -4.74
CA ASN A 59 -10.12 5.06 -5.53
C ASN A 59 -9.85 5.57 -6.96
N ASP A 60 -8.81 5.05 -7.61
CA ASP A 60 -8.32 5.42 -8.96
C ASP A 60 -7.99 6.91 -9.19
N SER A 61 -8.11 7.74 -8.15
CA SER A 61 -8.10 9.20 -8.28
C SER A 61 -6.85 9.82 -7.65
N LEU A 62 -6.44 9.30 -6.48
CA LEU A 62 -5.30 9.81 -5.74
C LEU A 62 -4.12 8.86 -5.89
N LYS A 63 -3.04 9.34 -6.52
CA LYS A 63 -1.76 8.62 -6.61
C LYS A 63 -0.73 9.28 -5.72
N LEU A 64 -0.07 8.51 -4.86
CA LEU A 64 0.93 9.03 -3.93
C LEU A 64 2.08 8.04 -3.72
N PRO A 65 3.31 8.55 -3.48
CA PRO A 65 4.43 7.71 -3.10
C PRO A 65 4.21 7.14 -1.69
N ALA A 66 4.52 5.87 -1.53
CA ALA A 66 4.38 5.13 -0.29
C ALA A 66 5.61 4.23 -0.05
N SER A 67 5.72 3.73 1.18
CA SER A 67 6.74 2.75 1.56
C SER A 67 6.11 1.59 2.30
N ALA A 68 6.47 0.37 1.92
CA ALA A 68 6.13 -0.86 2.62
C ALA A 68 7.29 -1.32 3.53
N GLN A 69 6.96 -1.82 4.71
CA GLN A 69 7.91 -2.32 5.71
C GLN A 69 7.29 -3.43 6.56
N PRO A 70 8.09 -4.32 7.17
CA PRO A 70 7.62 -5.25 8.18
C PRO A 70 6.96 -4.54 9.38
N ILE A 71 5.95 -5.16 9.97
CA ILE A 71 5.46 -4.81 11.31
C ILE A 71 6.25 -5.66 12.30
N THR A 72 7.10 -5.01 13.11
CA THR A 72 7.99 -5.70 14.06
C THR A 72 7.38 -5.93 15.43
N THR A 73 6.20 -5.36 15.70
CA THR A 73 5.50 -5.43 16.99
C THR A 73 4.48 -6.56 17.07
N THR A 74 4.16 -7.20 15.95
CA THR A 74 3.27 -8.36 15.91
C THR A 74 4.09 -9.65 15.85
N LYS A 75 3.47 -10.76 16.28
CA LYS A 75 4.08 -12.10 16.15
C LYS A 75 3.92 -12.67 14.73
N GLY A 76 3.12 -12.01 13.89
CA GLY A 76 2.74 -12.44 12.54
C GLY A 76 3.67 -11.92 11.45
N ARG A 77 3.51 -12.49 10.26
CA ARG A 77 4.17 -12.02 9.04
C ARG A 77 3.35 -10.89 8.42
N ASP A 78 3.51 -9.70 8.97
CA ASP A 78 2.68 -8.57 8.62
C ASP A 78 3.49 -7.43 8.03
N ILE A 79 2.87 -6.68 7.13
CA ILE A 79 3.46 -5.51 6.48
C ILE A 79 2.65 -4.27 6.78
N MET A 80 3.33 -3.13 6.81
CA MET A 80 2.75 -1.82 6.91
C MET A 80 3.15 -1.00 5.69
N VAL A 81 2.17 -0.44 4.99
CA VAL A 81 2.36 0.50 3.89
C VAL A 81 1.93 1.88 4.34
N ARG A 82 2.83 2.86 4.19
CA ARG A 82 2.59 4.25 4.61
C ARG A 82 2.82 5.20 3.46
N GLY A 83 1.88 6.12 3.25
CA GLY A 83 1.97 7.19 2.29
C GLY A 83 1.40 8.49 2.83
N VAL A 84 1.86 9.61 2.28
CA VAL A 84 1.43 10.96 2.70
C VAL A 84 1.08 11.75 1.45
N ASP A 85 -0.09 12.38 1.44
CA ASP A 85 -0.49 13.28 0.36
C ASP A 85 0.07 14.70 0.56
N ARG A 86 -0.14 15.59 -0.41
CA ARG A 86 0.34 16.99 -0.33
C ARG A 86 -0.42 17.87 0.67
N ARG A 87 -1.54 17.37 1.21
CA ARG A 87 -2.43 18.05 2.14
C ARG A 87 -2.22 17.58 3.59
N ASP A 88 -1.13 16.85 3.84
CA ASP A 88 -0.80 16.24 5.14
C ASP A 88 -1.89 15.26 5.62
N VAL A 89 -2.42 14.48 4.67
CA VAL A 89 -3.24 13.30 4.93
C VAL A 89 -2.34 12.07 4.90
N PHE A 90 -2.30 11.36 6.01
CA PHE A 90 -1.52 10.15 6.19
C PHE A 90 -2.40 8.93 5.91
N TYR A 91 -1.93 8.05 5.04
CA TYR A 91 -2.55 6.77 4.72
C TYR A 91 -1.66 5.66 5.24
N THR A 92 -2.18 4.85 6.17
CA THR A 92 -1.47 3.69 6.73
C THR A 92 -2.29 2.43 6.52
N ILE A 93 -1.70 1.41 5.89
CA ILE A 93 -2.34 0.12 5.65
C ILE A 93 -1.51 -0.96 6.33
N GLY A 94 -2.09 -1.66 7.29
CA GLY A 94 -1.56 -2.93 7.79
C GLY A 94 -2.16 -4.10 7.00
N VAL A 95 -1.34 -5.07 6.61
CA VAL A 95 -1.80 -6.31 5.93
C VAL A 95 -1.10 -7.52 6.56
N ASP A 96 -1.88 -8.52 6.94
CA ASP A 96 -1.37 -9.81 7.44
C ASP A 96 -1.16 -10.85 6.33
N GLU A 97 -0.57 -11.99 6.67
CA GLU A 97 -0.30 -13.09 5.73
C GLU A 97 -1.58 -13.73 5.15
N GLN A 98 -2.71 -13.63 5.86
CA GLN A 98 -4.00 -14.11 5.39
C GLN A 98 -4.64 -13.12 4.40
N GLY A 99 -4.19 -11.87 4.40
CA GLY A 99 -4.68 -10.80 3.55
C GLY A 99 -5.76 -9.96 4.23
N ASN A 100 -5.97 -10.10 5.54
CA ASN A 100 -6.78 -9.13 6.28
C ASN A 100 -6.02 -7.82 6.35
N ALA A 101 -6.76 -6.71 6.26
CA ALA A 101 -6.16 -5.40 6.20
C ALA A 101 -6.91 -4.38 7.05
N ALA A 102 -6.14 -3.42 7.58
CA ALA A 102 -6.68 -2.24 8.24
C ALA A 102 -6.09 -1.00 7.58
N LEU A 103 -6.96 -0.12 7.08
CA LEU A 103 -6.61 1.20 6.58
C LEU A 103 -6.91 2.23 7.67
N ASN A 104 -5.93 3.07 7.95
CA ASN A 104 -6.05 4.27 8.75
C ASN A 104 -5.77 5.50 7.89
N VAL A 105 -6.66 6.49 7.96
CA VAL A 105 -6.52 7.79 7.29
C VAL A 105 -6.57 8.89 8.34
N LEU A 106 -5.50 9.68 8.42
CA LEU A 106 -5.34 10.77 9.40
C LEU A 106 -5.15 12.11 8.68
N TRP A 107 -6.04 13.06 8.93
CA TRP A 107 -5.97 14.43 8.42
C TRP A 107 -5.41 15.35 9.51
N THR A 108 -4.25 15.96 9.28
CA THR A 108 -3.52 16.75 10.32
C THR A 108 -3.62 18.27 10.16
N LYS A 109 -3.88 18.79 8.95
CA LYS A 109 -4.09 20.23 8.73
C LYS A 109 -5.53 20.65 9.01
N PRO A 110 -5.76 21.84 9.59
CA PRO A 110 -7.07 22.21 10.10
C PRO A 110 -7.98 22.69 8.98
N VAL A 111 -9.13 22.03 8.84
CA VAL A 111 -10.35 22.74 8.44
C VAL A 111 -11.12 23.00 9.74
N ALA A 112 -10.65 23.98 10.53
CA ALA A 112 -11.30 24.49 11.74
C ALA A 112 -11.61 23.51 12.91
N SER A 113 -11.14 22.26 12.87
CA SER A 113 -11.42 21.24 13.90
C SER A 113 -10.21 20.36 14.21
N ALA A 114 -10.31 19.58 15.31
CA ALA A 114 -9.33 18.58 15.72
C ALA A 114 -8.95 17.61 14.58
N PRO A 115 -7.76 16.98 14.63
CA PRO A 115 -7.36 15.96 13.67
C PRO A 115 -8.47 14.94 13.49
N ARG A 116 -8.82 14.69 12.22
CA ARG A 116 -9.81 13.66 11.88
C ARG A 116 -9.05 12.36 11.63
N GLU A 117 -9.56 11.26 12.17
CA GLU A 117 -9.03 9.93 11.95
C GLU A 117 -10.16 8.99 11.54
N VAL A 118 -9.91 8.15 10.55
CA VAL A 118 -10.84 7.12 10.09
C VAL A 118 -10.08 5.81 9.93
N THR A 119 -10.58 4.77 10.60
CA THR A 119 -10.10 3.39 10.42
C THR A 119 -11.15 2.54 9.72
N ARG A 120 -10.73 1.73 8.77
CA ARG A 120 -11.55 0.77 8.02
C ARG A 120 -10.84 -0.58 7.95
N VAL A 121 -11.62 -1.65 8.09
CA VAL A 121 -11.13 -3.02 7.94
C VAL A 121 -11.51 -3.53 6.55
N GLY A 122 -10.66 -4.35 5.95
CA GLY A 122 -10.80 -4.82 4.61
C GLY A 122 -9.97 -6.07 4.33
N THR A 123 -9.86 -6.40 3.06
CA THR A 123 -9.04 -7.52 2.60
C THR A 123 -8.19 -7.10 1.40
N CYS A 124 -7.00 -7.70 1.28
CA CYS A 124 -6.09 -7.51 0.16
C CYS A 124 -5.99 -8.79 -0.67
N ARG A 125 -5.98 -8.62 -1.98
CA ARG A 125 -5.71 -9.68 -2.97
C ARG A 125 -4.28 -9.52 -3.51
N ASN A 126 -3.72 -10.61 -4.03
CA ASN A 126 -2.34 -10.70 -4.53
C ASN A 126 -1.27 -10.39 -3.47
N HIS A 127 -1.60 -10.44 -2.18
CA HIS A 127 -0.72 -9.98 -1.09
C HIS A 127 0.45 -10.93 -0.80
N LYS A 128 0.24 -12.26 -0.90
CA LYS A 128 1.22 -13.28 -0.49
C LYS A 128 2.62 -13.03 -1.04
N ARG A 129 2.74 -12.84 -2.35
CA ARG A 129 4.03 -12.58 -3.03
C ARG A 129 4.75 -11.36 -2.45
N TYR A 130 4.01 -10.30 -2.13
CA TYR A 130 4.60 -9.08 -1.60
C TYR A 130 5.01 -9.21 -0.15
N ILE A 131 4.24 -9.94 0.66
CA ILE A 131 4.64 -10.29 2.02
C ILE A 131 5.89 -11.17 2.00
N ASP A 132 5.95 -12.17 1.13
CA ASP A 132 7.14 -13.00 0.95
C ASP A 132 8.35 -12.15 0.55
N GLN A 133 8.21 -11.32 -0.49
CA GLN A 133 9.29 -10.46 -0.96
C GLN A 133 9.73 -9.44 0.09
N TRP A 134 8.79 -8.76 0.77
CA TRP A 134 9.10 -7.65 1.66
C TRP A 134 9.55 -8.08 3.05
N LEU A 135 9.27 -9.33 3.43
CA LEU A 135 9.74 -9.91 4.69
C LEU A 135 10.97 -10.81 4.51
N THR A 136 11.43 -11.06 3.29
CA THR A 136 12.69 -11.77 3.06
C THR A 136 13.84 -10.86 3.46
N MET A 137 14.60 -11.28 4.48
CA MET A 137 15.85 -10.66 4.93
C MET A 137 17.05 -11.35 4.30
#